data_AF-A0A7Y5Q335-F1
#
_entry.id   AF-A0A7Y5Q335-F1
#
_cell.length_a   1.000
_cell.length_b   1.000
_cell.length_c   1.000
_cell.angle_alpha   90.00
_cell.angle_beta   90.00
_cell.angle_gamma   90.00
#
_symmetry.space_group_name_H-M   'P 1'
#
loop_
_entity.id
_entity.type
_entity.pdbx_description
1 polymer ?
#
loop_
_entity_poly.entity_id
_entity_poly.type
_entity_poly.pdbx_seq_one_letter_code
_entity_poly.pdbx_strand_id
1 'polypeptide(L)'
;MSDAMFSPMYRQFRELKQRYPGVLLLFRLGDFYEMFEDDAETAARALELTLTSREMGKGRRVAMCGIPYHALDRYLPRLVRQGLRAAICEQVEDPKQARGLVRREVVRVVTPGTLTEETMLEAAANNYLVALADAPRQFALAVIDVSTGHFQVTELSGDDARARLLDELERLQPAELLWPLTMQAAPDLREVIEQQVGAAITMVDGVDADPATARALLCRHFGVASLHGYGLEEAPLQVQAAATALRYVSETQADAAVHIVGLASYQTSAFMSLDAATRRNLELTLTLREGSPGKGTLLWLLDETCTPMGARLLRSWLVRPLHQPEPIETRLEAVAACHRDILLRDDLRAGLHKVADLERLLSKAATG
;
A
#
# COMPACT_ATOMS: atom_id res chain seq x y z
N MET A 1 -29.14 18.78 15.14
CA MET A 1 -30.55 18.70 14.68
C MET A 1 -30.92 17.22 14.54
N SER A 2 -32.11 16.83 15.00
CA SER A 2 -32.36 15.53 15.66
C SER A 2 -32.24 14.28 14.77
N ASP A 3 -31.36 13.36 15.19
CA ASP A 3 -31.20 12.01 14.61
C ASP A 3 -32.48 11.15 14.69
N ALA A 4 -33.46 11.54 15.51
CA ALA A 4 -34.74 10.84 15.70
C ALA A 4 -35.66 10.81 14.46
N MET A 5 -35.29 11.48 13.36
CA MET A 5 -36.02 11.40 12.08
C MET A 5 -35.54 10.28 11.15
N PHE A 6 -34.32 9.78 11.36
CA PHE A 6 -33.73 8.75 10.52
C PHE A 6 -34.03 7.34 11.05
N SER A 7 -34.17 6.39 10.12
CA SER A 7 -34.31 4.98 10.47
C SER A 7 -33.14 4.52 11.37
N PRO A 8 -33.36 3.59 12.31
CA PRO A 8 -32.28 3.08 13.16
C PRO A 8 -31.05 2.58 12.37
N MET A 9 -31.28 1.93 11.22
CA MET A 9 -30.22 1.48 10.32
C MET A 9 -29.41 2.67 9.75
N TYR A 10 -30.08 3.73 9.32
CA TYR A 10 -29.39 4.88 8.75
C TYR A 10 -28.57 5.66 9.78
N ARG A 11 -29.02 5.68 11.04
CA ARG A 11 -28.22 6.22 12.15
C ARG A 11 -26.94 5.42 12.36
N GLN A 12 -27.05 4.09 12.42
CA GLN A 12 -25.87 3.20 12.49
C GLN A 12 -24.91 3.42 11.31
N PHE A 13 -25.43 3.60 10.09
CA PHE A 13 -24.60 3.96 8.92
C PHE A 13 -23.85 5.28 9.15
N ARG A 14 -24.54 6.36 9.56
CA ARG A 14 -23.92 7.68 9.77
C ARG A 14 -22.90 7.68 10.90
N GLU A 15 -23.18 6.97 11.98
CA GLU A 15 -22.24 6.77 13.10
C GLU A 15 -20.95 6.10 12.60
N LEU A 16 -21.06 5.00 11.83
CA LEU A 16 -19.89 4.36 11.25
C LEU A 16 -19.18 5.27 10.26
N LYS A 17 -19.91 5.95 9.38
CA LYS A 17 -19.34 6.85 8.38
C LYS A 17 -18.53 8.00 9.00
N GLN A 18 -18.97 8.54 10.13
CA GLN A 18 -18.23 9.58 10.87
C GLN A 18 -16.86 9.11 11.35
N ARG A 19 -16.69 7.81 11.62
CA ARG A 19 -15.38 7.24 12.01
C ARG A 19 -14.44 7.03 10.83
N TYR A 20 -14.96 7.00 9.60
CA TYR A 20 -14.18 6.78 8.38
C TYR A 20 -14.40 7.92 7.36
N PRO A 21 -14.00 9.16 7.70
CA PRO A 21 -14.13 10.29 6.79
C PRO A 21 -13.25 10.08 5.54
N GLY A 22 -13.81 10.41 4.36
CA GLY A 22 -13.07 10.27 3.10
C GLY A 22 -12.76 8.82 2.68
N VAL A 23 -13.48 7.84 3.24
CA VAL A 23 -13.41 6.42 2.87
C VAL A 23 -14.82 5.96 2.49
N LEU A 24 -14.98 5.31 1.34
CA LEU A 24 -16.29 4.79 0.91
C LEU A 24 -16.75 3.69 1.87
N LEU A 25 -17.96 3.80 2.42
CA LEU A 25 -18.50 2.81 3.34
C LEU A 25 -19.41 1.82 2.58
N LEU A 26 -18.89 0.62 2.30
CA LEU A 26 -19.64 -0.49 1.73
C LEU A 26 -20.43 -1.16 2.86
N PHE A 27 -21.69 -0.74 3.02
CA PHE A 27 -22.54 -1.13 4.14
C PHE A 27 -23.37 -2.38 3.80
N ARG A 28 -23.10 -3.50 4.48
CA ARG A 28 -23.80 -4.78 4.23
C ARG A 28 -25.29 -4.69 4.59
N LEU A 29 -26.14 -4.87 3.58
CA LEU A 29 -27.59 -4.90 3.75
C LEU A 29 -28.19 -6.05 2.94
N GLY A 30 -28.54 -7.15 3.63
CA GLY A 30 -29.07 -8.35 2.98
C GLY A 30 -28.02 -8.96 2.05
N ASP A 31 -28.32 -9.05 0.76
CA ASP A 31 -27.42 -9.59 -0.27
C ASP A 31 -26.62 -8.53 -1.04
N PHE A 32 -26.61 -7.28 -0.57
CA PHE A 32 -25.88 -6.17 -1.19
C PHE A 32 -24.89 -5.51 -0.23
N TYR A 33 -23.86 -4.88 -0.79
CA TYR A 33 -23.19 -3.76 -0.17
C TYR A 33 -23.79 -2.49 -0.74
N GLU A 34 -24.40 -1.68 0.11
CA GLU A 34 -24.99 -0.39 -0.26
C GLU A 34 -24.08 0.76 0.21
N MET A 35 -24.02 1.81 -0.58
CA MET A 35 -23.38 3.09 -0.25
C MET A 35 -24.44 4.17 -0.32
N PHE A 36 -24.34 5.19 0.52
CA PHE A 36 -25.32 6.27 0.62
C PHE A 36 -24.67 7.65 0.53
N GLU A 37 -25.48 8.68 0.28
CA GLU A 37 -25.02 10.08 0.20
C GLU A 37 -23.85 10.23 -0.81
N ASP A 38 -22.82 10.99 -0.46
CA ASP A 38 -21.67 11.27 -1.32
C ASP A 38 -20.90 10.00 -1.73
N ASP A 39 -20.93 8.96 -0.88
CA ASP A 39 -20.30 7.67 -1.21
C ASP A 39 -21.04 6.99 -2.37
N ALA A 40 -22.36 7.11 -2.40
CA ALA A 40 -23.17 6.55 -3.48
C ALA A 40 -22.85 7.23 -4.81
N GLU A 41 -22.73 8.56 -4.81
CA GLU A 41 -22.42 9.33 -6.01
C GLU A 41 -21.01 9.04 -6.53
N THR A 42 -20.05 8.97 -5.62
CA THR A 42 -18.65 8.66 -5.92
C THR A 42 -18.52 7.25 -6.49
N ALA A 43 -19.08 6.24 -5.80
CA ALA A 43 -19.02 4.86 -6.23
C ALA A 43 -19.81 4.62 -7.53
N ALA A 44 -20.98 5.25 -7.71
CA ALA A 44 -21.75 5.11 -8.95
C ALA A 44 -20.97 5.61 -10.16
N ARG A 45 -20.25 6.73 -10.02
CA ARG A 45 -19.38 7.26 -11.09
C ARG A 45 -18.17 6.36 -11.32
N ALA A 46 -17.46 5.98 -10.26
CA ALA A 46 -16.23 5.20 -10.34
C ALA A 46 -16.45 3.78 -10.88
N LEU A 47 -17.61 3.18 -10.59
CA LEU A 47 -17.93 1.79 -10.95
C LEU A 47 -18.93 1.67 -12.10
N GLU A 48 -19.42 2.80 -12.61
CA GLU A 48 -20.48 2.90 -13.62
C GLU A 48 -21.76 2.18 -13.18
N LEU A 49 -22.16 2.39 -11.93
CA LEU A 49 -23.39 1.83 -11.36
C LEU A 49 -24.56 2.79 -11.54
N THR A 50 -25.77 2.25 -11.55
CA THR A 50 -26.98 3.05 -11.49
C THR A 50 -27.10 3.73 -10.13
N LEU A 51 -27.08 5.06 -10.12
CA LEU A 51 -27.41 5.87 -8.94
C LEU A 51 -28.93 5.92 -8.76
N THR A 52 -29.41 5.54 -7.58
CA THR A 52 -30.83 5.54 -7.22
C THR A 52 -31.05 6.38 -5.96
N SER A 53 -32.27 6.35 -5.41
CA SER A 53 -32.55 6.93 -4.10
C SER A 53 -33.39 6.00 -3.25
N ARG A 54 -33.17 6.02 -1.94
CA ARG A 54 -33.90 5.20 -0.96
C ARG A 54 -34.49 6.07 0.14
N GLU A 55 -35.72 5.79 0.55
CA GLU A 55 -36.34 6.48 1.69
C GLU A 55 -35.75 5.96 3.01
N MET A 56 -35.21 6.88 3.83
CA MET A 56 -34.51 6.57 5.08
C MET A 56 -35.24 7.08 6.33
N GLY A 57 -36.54 7.33 6.20
CA GLY A 57 -37.44 7.73 7.28
C GLY A 57 -38.14 9.07 7.03
N LYS A 58 -39.42 9.14 7.42
CA LYS A 58 -40.28 10.35 7.38
C LYS A 58 -40.22 11.12 6.06
N GLY A 59 -40.27 10.42 4.92
CA GLY A 59 -40.29 11.05 3.58
C GLY A 59 -38.95 11.59 3.09
N ARG A 60 -37.84 11.40 3.81
CA ARG A 60 -36.50 11.78 3.34
C ARG A 60 -35.89 10.66 2.49
N ARG A 61 -35.57 11.00 1.25
CA ARG A 61 -34.81 10.12 0.35
C ARG A 61 -33.34 10.54 0.31
N VAL A 62 -32.45 9.57 0.24
CA VAL A 62 -31.00 9.76 0.13
C VAL A 62 -30.49 9.05 -1.12
N ALA A 63 -29.43 9.57 -1.72
CA ALA A 63 -28.74 8.91 -2.83
C ALA A 63 -28.24 7.53 -2.39
N MET A 64 -28.36 6.54 -3.27
CA MET A 64 -27.96 5.16 -2.99
C MET A 64 -27.48 4.45 -4.26
N CYS A 65 -26.39 3.70 -4.15
CA CYS A 65 -26.01 2.68 -5.11
C CYS A 65 -25.51 1.45 -4.36
N GLY A 66 -25.40 0.32 -5.05
CA GLY A 66 -24.93 -0.91 -4.41
C GLY A 66 -24.47 -1.97 -5.40
N ILE A 67 -23.75 -2.93 -4.86
CA ILE A 67 -23.23 -4.09 -5.59
C ILE A 67 -23.68 -5.38 -4.89
N PRO A 68 -23.91 -6.48 -5.63
CA PRO A 68 -24.12 -7.78 -5.01
C PRO A 68 -22.89 -8.20 -4.20
N TYR A 69 -23.10 -8.84 -3.05
CA TYR A 69 -22.01 -9.12 -2.12
C TYR A 69 -20.94 -10.06 -2.65
N HIS A 70 -21.37 -11.09 -3.39
CA HIS A 70 -20.51 -12.05 -4.05
C HIS A 70 -19.70 -11.42 -5.20
N ALA A 71 -20.00 -10.18 -5.58
CA ALA A 71 -19.25 -9.43 -6.57
C ALA A 71 -18.26 -8.43 -5.94
N LEU A 72 -18.10 -8.41 -4.61
CA LEU A 72 -17.17 -7.50 -3.93
C LEU A 72 -15.76 -7.55 -4.53
N ASP A 73 -15.22 -8.76 -4.72
CA ASP A 73 -13.88 -8.98 -5.26
C ASP A 73 -13.70 -8.48 -6.71
N ARG A 74 -14.81 -8.25 -7.42
CA ARG A 74 -14.80 -7.67 -8.77
C ARG A 74 -14.78 -6.14 -8.74
N TYR A 75 -15.53 -5.54 -7.81
CA TYR A 75 -15.73 -4.08 -7.78
C TYR A 75 -14.71 -3.36 -6.91
N LEU A 76 -14.29 -3.97 -5.81
CA LEU A 76 -13.34 -3.40 -4.87
C LEU A 76 -12.00 -3.00 -5.55
N PRO A 77 -11.33 -3.88 -6.33
CA PRO A 77 -10.10 -3.48 -7.02
C PRO A 77 -10.30 -2.33 -8.02
N ARG A 78 -11.50 -2.14 -8.58
CA ARG A 78 -11.79 -0.99 -9.47
C ARG A 78 -11.86 0.34 -8.72
N LEU A 79 -12.37 0.33 -7.48
CA LEU A 79 -12.34 1.52 -6.61
C LEU A 79 -10.89 1.84 -6.23
N VAL A 80 -10.16 0.83 -5.77
CA VAL A 80 -8.81 1.00 -5.24
C VAL A 80 -7.82 1.46 -6.31
N ARG A 81 -7.91 0.95 -7.54
CA ARG A 81 -7.09 1.42 -8.68
C ARG A 81 -7.33 2.88 -9.06
N GLN A 82 -8.46 3.46 -8.66
CA GLN A 82 -8.74 4.89 -8.83
C GLN A 82 -8.28 5.73 -7.63
N GLY A 83 -7.51 5.14 -6.71
CA GLY A 83 -7.03 5.81 -5.50
C GLY A 83 -8.10 5.93 -4.40
N LEU A 84 -9.26 5.30 -4.56
CA LEU A 84 -10.35 5.35 -3.57
C LEU A 84 -10.13 4.30 -2.48
N ARG A 85 -10.41 4.69 -1.24
CA ARG A 85 -10.36 3.80 -0.06
C ARG A 85 -11.77 3.30 0.25
N ALA A 86 -11.89 2.05 0.67
CA ALA A 86 -13.17 1.39 0.91
C ALA A 86 -13.20 0.66 2.25
N ALA A 87 -14.10 1.04 3.15
CA ALA A 87 -14.39 0.36 4.39
C ALA A 87 -15.50 -0.67 4.17
N ILE A 88 -15.23 -1.93 4.53
CA ILE A 88 -16.19 -3.03 4.39
C ILE A 88 -16.87 -3.25 5.73
N CYS A 89 -18.17 -2.98 5.76
CA CYS A 89 -18.98 -3.05 6.96
C CYS A 89 -19.89 -4.27 6.89
N GLU A 90 -19.65 -5.25 7.77
CA GLU A 90 -20.35 -6.53 7.80
C GLU A 90 -21.40 -6.61 8.91
N GLN A 91 -22.31 -7.56 8.77
CA GLN A 91 -23.22 -7.97 9.85
C GLN A 91 -22.48 -8.94 10.77
N VAL A 92 -22.22 -8.52 12.02
CA VAL A 92 -21.50 -9.35 13.01
C VAL A 92 -22.42 -10.23 13.86
N GLU A 93 -23.74 -10.11 13.65
CA GLU A 93 -24.76 -10.90 14.31
C GLU A 93 -25.64 -11.60 13.27
N ASP A 94 -26.09 -12.83 13.56
CA ASP A 94 -27.05 -13.53 12.71
C ASP A 94 -28.38 -12.74 12.68
N PRO A 95 -28.84 -12.27 11.50
CA PRO A 95 -30.09 -11.54 11.38
C PRO A 95 -31.32 -12.30 11.92
N LYS A 96 -31.28 -13.63 11.93
CA LYS A 96 -32.36 -14.48 12.45
C LYS A 96 -32.37 -14.57 13.97
N GLN A 97 -31.24 -14.30 14.62
CA GLN A 97 -31.07 -14.38 16.08
C GLN A 97 -31.06 -13.00 16.74
N ALA A 98 -30.80 -11.94 15.97
CA ALA A 98 -30.79 -10.58 16.45
C ALA A 98 -32.16 -10.13 16.97
N ARG A 99 -32.20 -9.65 18.21
CA ARG A 99 -33.35 -8.94 18.78
C ARG A 99 -33.21 -7.44 18.52
N GLY A 100 -33.74 -6.97 17.39
CA GLY A 100 -33.71 -5.55 17.02
C GLY A 100 -32.83 -5.26 15.81
N LEU A 101 -32.08 -4.16 15.84
CA LEU A 101 -31.19 -3.77 14.74
C LEU A 101 -29.94 -4.66 14.73
N VAL A 102 -29.72 -5.39 13.64
CA VAL A 102 -28.50 -6.20 13.44
C VAL A 102 -27.25 -5.34 13.62
N ARG A 103 -26.36 -5.74 14.52
CA ARG A 103 -25.08 -5.05 14.73
C ARG A 103 -24.20 -5.17 13.49
N ARG A 104 -23.54 -4.06 13.18
CA ARG A 104 -22.61 -3.97 12.07
C ARG A 104 -21.31 -3.33 12.48
N GLU A 105 -20.23 -3.84 11.92
CA GLU A 105 -18.88 -3.35 12.19
C GLU A 105 -18.07 -3.31 10.90
N VAL A 106 -17.20 -2.31 10.81
CA VAL A 106 -16.18 -2.30 9.76
C VAL A 106 -15.15 -3.34 10.13
N VAL A 107 -15.06 -4.38 9.31
CA VAL A 107 -14.15 -5.51 9.54
C VAL A 107 -12.79 -5.27 8.90
N ARG A 108 -12.73 -4.45 7.84
CA ARG A 108 -11.47 -4.05 7.18
C ARG A 108 -11.63 -2.75 6.41
N VAL A 109 -10.54 -2.03 6.23
CA VAL A 109 -10.44 -0.87 5.32
C VAL A 109 -9.41 -1.19 4.26
N VAL A 110 -9.83 -1.20 3.01
CA VAL A 110 -9.00 -1.54 1.87
C VAL A 110 -8.56 -0.25 1.20
N THR A 111 -7.25 -0.10 1.03
CA THR A 111 -6.62 1.11 0.48
C THR A 111 -5.62 0.71 -0.62
N PRO A 112 -5.21 1.65 -1.49
CA PRO A 112 -4.27 1.33 -2.56
C PRO A 112 -2.96 0.73 -2.07
N GLY A 113 -2.43 1.16 -0.91
CA GLY A 113 -1.17 0.64 -0.37
C GLY A 113 -1.29 -0.62 0.50
N THR A 114 -2.50 -1.06 0.85
CA THR A 114 -2.73 -2.12 1.87
C THR A 114 -3.34 -3.40 1.29
N LEU A 115 -3.24 -3.57 -0.03
CA LEU A 115 -3.74 -4.76 -0.73
C LEU A 115 -2.93 -6.02 -0.35
N THR A 116 -3.64 -7.11 -0.07
CA THR A 116 -3.04 -8.42 0.24
C THR A 116 -3.56 -9.52 -0.68
N GLU A 117 -4.73 -9.33 -1.28
CA GLU A 117 -5.36 -10.31 -2.15
C GLU A 117 -4.66 -10.40 -3.51
N GLU A 118 -4.24 -11.61 -3.89
CA GLU A 118 -3.56 -11.88 -5.16
C GLU A 118 -4.35 -11.41 -6.38
N THR A 119 -5.68 -11.43 -6.33
CA THR A 119 -6.56 -10.98 -7.43
C THR A 119 -6.50 -9.47 -7.67
N MET A 120 -6.04 -8.70 -6.67
CA MET A 120 -5.91 -7.25 -6.74
C MET A 120 -4.46 -6.80 -6.97
N LEU A 121 -3.49 -7.70 -6.79
CA LEU A 121 -2.07 -7.43 -6.90
C LEU A 121 -1.50 -7.88 -8.25
N GLU A 122 -0.55 -7.11 -8.77
CA GLU A 122 0.28 -7.57 -9.89
C GLU A 122 1.30 -8.59 -9.37
N ALA A 123 1.42 -9.75 -10.00
CA ALA A 123 2.32 -10.81 -9.55
C ALA A 123 3.80 -10.38 -9.58
N ALA A 124 4.21 -9.70 -10.65
CA ALA A 124 5.59 -9.30 -10.91
C ALA A 124 5.99 -7.93 -10.33
N ALA A 125 5.10 -7.28 -9.56
CA ALA A 125 5.37 -5.98 -8.98
C ALA A 125 5.00 -5.94 -7.48
N ASN A 126 5.74 -5.12 -6.73
CA ASN A 126 5.42 -4.78 -5.36
C ASN A 126 4.29 -3.74 -5.31
N ASN A 127 3.50 -3.77 -4.24
CA ASN A 127 2.45 -2.79 -3.99
C ASN A 127 2.83 -1.96 -2.76
N TYR A 128 3.66 -0.95 -2.96
CA TYR A 128 4.23 -0.20 -1.86
C TYR A 128 3.27 0.83 -1.27
N LEU A 129 3.15 0.81 0.05
CA LEU A 129 2.73 1.91 0.90
C LEU A 129 3.99 2.66 1.35
N VAL A 130 4.01 3.97 1.16
CA VAL A 130 5.12 4.80 1.64
C VAL A 130 4.61 5.82 2.65
N ALA A 131 5.25 5.94 3.81
CA ALA A 131 5.00 7.04 4.74
C ALA A 131 6.18 8.01 4.76
N LEU A 132 5.87 9.31 4.80
CA LEU A 132 6.86 10.37 4.89
C LEU A 132 6.97 10.89 6.32
N ALA A 133 8.16 11.36 6.67
CA ALA A 133 8.38 12.30 7.76
C ALA A 133 9.41 13.35 7.30
N ASP A 134 9.35 14.56 7.84
CA ASP A 134 10.29 15.61 7.48
C ASP A 134 10.82 16.41 8.68
N ALA A 135 11.98 16.99 8.46
CA ALA A 135 12.61 17.96 9.33
C ALA A 135 13.33 18.99 8.43
N PRO A 136 13.84 20.11 8.98
CA PRO A 136 14.53 21.10 8.16
C PRO A 136 15.65 20.48 7.32
N ARG A 137 15.49 20.52 5.99
CA ARG A 137 16.40 19.95 4.98
C ARG A 137 16.59 18.42 5.07
N GLN A 138 15.60 17.72 5.59
CA GLN A 138 15.63 16.27 5.76
C GLN A 138 14.26 15.65 5.45
N PHE A 139 14.28 14.47 4.85
CA PHE A 139 13.10 13.63 4.64
C PHE A 139 13.43 12.20 5.07
N ALA A 140 12.50 11.52 5.73
CA ALA A 140 12.54 10.08 5.89
C ALA A 140 11.38 9.42 5.14
N LEU A 141 11.65 8.22 4.65
CA LEU A 141 10.66 7.36 4.02
C LEU A 141 10.62 6.04 4.79
N ALA A 142 9.41 5.57 5.05
CA ALA A 142 9.13 4.20 5.41
C ALA A 142 8.40 3.54 4.24
N VAL A 143 8.85 2.37 3.80
CA VAL A 143 8.34 1.64 2.65
C VAL A 143 7.85 0.28 3.13
N ILE A 144 6.57 0.00 2.96
CA ILE A 144 5.96 -1.28 3.31
C ILE A 144 5.34 -1.91 2.05
N ASP A 145 5.58 -3.21 1.83
CA ASP A 145 4.69 -4.03 0.98
C ASP A 145 3.95 -5.01 1.89
N VAL A 146 2.68 -4.70 2.16
CA VAL A 146 1.84 -5.45 3.09
C VAL A 146 1.67 -6.90 2.61
N SER A 147 1.72 -7.16 1.30
CA SER A 147 1.57 -8.51 0.76
C SER A 147 2.79 -9.41 0.99
N THR A 148 3.97 -8.84 1.26
CA THR A 148 5.22 -9.61 1.43
C THR A 148 5.86 -9.45 2.81
N GLY A 149 5.37 -8.52 3.64
CA GLY A 149 5.98 -8.16 4.92
C GLY A 149 7.28 -7.35 4.77
N HIS A 150 7.61 -6.92 3.55
CA HIS A 150 8.75 -6.04 3.30
C HIS A 150 8.55 -4.72 4.05
N PHE A 151 9.53 -4.33 4.85
CA PHE A 151 9.51 -3.06 5.57
C PHE A 151 10.91 -2.47 5.67
N GLN A 152 11.10 -1.31 5.04
CA GLN A 152 12.37 -0.60 4.99
C GLN A 152 12.24 0.88 5.29
N VAL A 153 13.30 1.50 5.80
CA VAL A 153 13.40 2.94 6.02
C VAL A 153 14.66 3.54 5.42
N THR A 154 14.58 4.80 5.01
CA THR A 154 15.75 5.60 4.63
C THR A 154 15.57 7.03 5.10
N GLU A 155 16.67 7.75 5.21
CA GLU A 155 16.71 9.20 5.44
C GLU A 155 17.50 9.87 4.31
N LEU A 156 17.04 11.05 3.90
CA LEU A 156 17.61 11.88 2.87
C LEU A 156 17.86 13.26 3.47
N SER A 157 19.11 13.68 3.52
CA SER A 157 19.53 14.90 4.21
C SER A 157 20.41 15.74 3.26
N GLY A 158 20.32 17.06 3.35
CA GLY A 158 21.12 17.97 2.52
C GLY A 158 20.29 19.01 1.77
N ASP A 159 20.96 19.86 0.98
CA ASP A 159 20.27 20.84 0.12
C ASP A 159 19.49 20.17 -1.03
N ASP A 160 19.94 18.99 -1.46
CA ASP A 160 19.37 18.19 -2.54
C ASP A 160 18.33 17.15 -2.05
N ALA A 161 18.02 17.12 -0.75
CA ALA A 161 17.13 16.13 -0.14
C ALA A 161 15.75 16.07 -0.82
N ARG A 162 15.23 17.23 -1.25
CA ARG A 162 13.95 17.32 -2.00
C ARG A 162 14.03 16.63 -3.35
N ALA A 163 15.11 16.84 -4.12
CA ALA A 163 15.28 16.21 -5.42
C ALA A 163 15.42 14.69 -5.27
N ARG A 164 16.23 14.24 -4.29
CA ARG A 164 16.40 12.83 -3.96
C ARG A 164 15.12 12.17 -3.48
N LEU A 165 14.26 12.89 -2.76
CA LEU A 165 12.93 12.39 -2.38
C LEU A 165 12.08 12.10 -3.62
N LEU A 166 12.04 13.03 -4.58
CA LEU A 166 11.29 12.84 -5.82
C LEU A 166 11.82 11.67 -6.64
N ASP A 167 13.14 11.57 -6.78
CA ASP A 167 13.80 10.43 -7.43
C ASP A 167 13.43 9.11 -6.75
N GLU A 168 13.45 9.08 -5.43
CA GLU A 168 13.16 7.88 -4.66
C GLU A 168 11.70 7.47 -4.72
N LEU A 169 10.77 8.43 -4.68
CA LEU A 169 9.34 8.16 -4.86
C LEU A 169 9.03 7.66 -6.28
N GLU A 170 9.69 8.22 -7.30
CA GLU A 170 9.54 7.71 -8.66
C GLU A 170 10.12 6.29 -8.80
N ARG A 171 11.25 6.00 -8.15
CA ARG A 171 11.84 4.66 -8.13
C ARG A 171 10.91 3.65 -7.43
N LEU A 172 10.29 4.06 -6.33
CA LEU A 172 9.41 3.22 -5.53
C LEU A 172 8.06 2.99 -6.19
N GLN A 173 7.53 3.98 -6.93
CA GLN A 173 6.18 3.93 -7.53
C GLN A 173 5.11 3.50 -6.50
N PRO A 174 4.98 4.19 -5.35
CA PRO A 174 4.04 3.78 -4.32
C PRO A 174 2.61 3.78 -4.85
N ALA A 175 1.84 2.75 -4.49
CA ALA A 175 0.40 2.73 -4.73
C ALA A 175 -0.31 3.75 -3.83
N GLU A 176 0.22 3.96 -2.62
CA GLU A 176 -0.27 4.95 -1.67
C GLU A 176 0.88 5.63 -0.92
N LEU A 177 0.74 6.94 -0.74
CA LEU A 177 1.66 7.79 -0.01
C LEU A 177 0.95 8.41 1.19
N LEU A 178 1.41 8.11 2.40
CA LEU A 178 0.95 8.71 3.63
C LEU A 178 1.65 10.04 3.85
N TRP A 179 0.85 11.08 3.95
CA TRP A 179 1.28 12.45 4.18
C TRP A 179 0.83 12.91 5.57
N PRO A 180 1.72 12.95 6.57
CA PRO A 180 1.37 13.47 7.88
C PRO A 180 0.93 14.93 7.82
N LEU A 181 -0.15 15.25 8.53
CA LEU A 181 -0.63 16.63 8.69
C LEU A 181 0.37 17.54 9.42
N THR A 182 1.33 16.94 10.13
CA THR A 182 2.44 17.63 10.79
C THR A 182 3.61 17.96 9.87
N MET A 183 3.58 17.51 8.60
CA MET A 183 4.67 17.81 7.67
C MET A 183 4.89 19.32 7.53
N GLN A 184 6.13 19.75 7.67
CA GLN A 184 6.54 21.16 7.53
C GLN A 184 6.81 21.51 6.07
N ALA A 185 6.99 20.50 5.22
CA ALA A 185 7.25 20.62 3.80
C ALA A 185 6.25 21.55 3.13
N ALA A 186 6.77 22.41 2.26
CA ALA A 186 5.97 23.42 1.60
C ALA A 186 4.89 22.78 0.69
N PRO A 187 3.70 23.40 0.58
CA PRO A 187 2.59 22.87 -0.21
C PRO A 187 2.94 22.53 -1.67
N ASP A 188 3.92 23.23 -2.25
CA ASP A 188 4.40 22.98 -3.61
C ASP A 188 5.07 21.61 -3.79
N LEU A 189 5.67 21.04 -2.73
CA LEU A 189 6.23 19.68 -2.81
C LEU A 189 5.13 18.65 -3.02
N ARG A 190 4.00 18.80 -2.32
CA ARG A 190 2.87 17.89 -2.45
C ARG A 190 2.31 17.92 -3.86
N GLU A 191 2.07 19.11 -4.42
CA GLU A 191 1.58 19.26 -5.80
C GLU A 191 2.52 18.61 -6.83
N VAL A 192 3.84 18.77 -6.65
CA VAL A 192 4.83 18.12 -7.52
C VAL A 192 4.74 16.59 -7.40
N ILE A 193 4.60 16.04 -6.20
CA ILE A 193 4.45 14.60 -5.98
C ILE A 193 3.17 14.07 -6.61
N GLU A 194 2.04 14.77 -6.42
CA GLU A 194 0.74 14.40 -7.03
C GLU A 194 0.85 14.33 -8.57
N GLN A 195 1.58 15.26 -9.18
CA GLN A 195 1.76 15.30 -10.63
C GLN A 195 2.75 14.27 -11.17
N GLN A 196 3.81 13.94 -10.42
CA GLN A 196 4.93 13.15 -10.93
C GLN A 196 4.92 11.67 -10.54
N VAL A 197 4.36 11.33 -9.37
CA VAL A 197 4.48 9.98 -8.79
C VAL A 197 3.24 9.14 -9.07
N GLY A 198 2.07 9.76 -9.25
CA GLY A 198 0.81 9.07 -9.55
C GLY A 198 0.25 8.24 -8.40
N ALA A 199 0.83 8.35 -7.20
CA ALA A 199 0.38 7.67 -6.00
C ALA A 199 -0.89 8.31 -5.42
N ALA A 200 -1.77 7.50 -4.82
CA ALA A 200 -2.86 8.03 -4.00
C ALA A 200 -2.26 8.67 -2.74
N ILE A 201 -2.51 9.97 -2.51
CA ILE A 201 -2.04 10.64 -1.30
C ILE A 201 -3.11 10.57 -0.21
N THR A 202 -2.76 9.93 0.91
CA THR A 202 -3.59 9.84 2.10
C THR A 202 -3.02 10.76 3.19
N MET A 203 -3.82 11.75 3.60
CA MET A 203 -3.48 12.56 4.77
C MET A 203 -3.67 11.74 6.04
N VAL A 204 -2.66 11.72 6.90
CA VAL A 204 -2.70 11.04 8.21
C VAL A 204 -2.44 12.03 9.34
N ASP A 205 -2.99 11.78 10.52
CA ASP A 205 -2.68 12.57 11.70
C ASP A 205 -1.22 12.36 12.13
N GLY A 206 -0.63 13.40 12.73
CA GLY A 206 0.76 13.37 13.18
C GLY A 206 0.94 12.82 14.60
N VAL A 207 0.10 11.86 15.03
CA VAL A 207 0.20 11.27 16.38
C VAL A 207 1.58 10.64 16.60
N ASP A 208 2.15 10.07 15.54
CA ASP A 208 3.49 9.48 15.56
C ASP A 208 4.63 10.50 15.33
N ALA A 209 4.32 11.79 15.29
CA ALA A 209 5.35 12.84 15.18
C ALA A 209 6.17 12.96 16.48
N ASP A 210 5.67 12.49 17.62
CA ASP A 210 6.48 12.37 18.83
C ASP A 210 7.43 11.15 18.75
N PRO A 211 8.77 11.34 18.77
CA PRO A 211 9.72 10.24 18.62
C PRO A 211 9.60 9.14 19.69
N ALA A 212 9.21 9.50 20.92
CA ALA A 212 9.08 8.53 22.01
C ALA A 212 7.86 7.62 21.78
N THR A 213 6.74 8.19 21.35
CA THR A 213 5.52 7.46 20.99
C THR A 213 5.76 6.54 19.79
N ALA A 214 6.40 7.05 18.74
CA ALA A 214 6.76 6.27 17.55
C ALA A 214 7.67 5.07 17.90
N ARG A 215 8.71 5.31 18.73
CA ARG A 215 9.59 4.25 19.22
C ARG A 215 8.85 3.21 20.04
N ALA A 216 7.99 3.64 20.97
CA ALA A 216 7.22 2.72 21.80
C ALA A 216 6.28 1.83 20.97
N LEU A 217 5.68 2.39 19.90
CA LEU A 217 4.85 1.64 18.97
C LEU A 217 5.66 0.55 18.25
N LEU A 218 6.82 0.89 17.67
CA LEU A 218 7.68 -0.08 16.96
C LEU A 218 8.24 -1.14 17.91
N CYS A 219 8.73 -0.75 19.09
CA CYS A 219 9.24 -1.70 20.09
C CYS A 219 8.15 -2.70 20.52
N ARG A 220 6.92 -2.22 20.75
CA ARG A 220 5.78 -3.08 21.09
C ARG A 220 5.46 -4.05 19.96
N HIS A 221 5.44 -3.57 18.73
CA HIS A 221 5.14 -4.40 17.55
C HIS A 221 6.17 -5.51 17.33
N PHE A 222 7.46 -5.17 17.35
CA PHE A 222 8.53 -6.13 17.13
C PHE A 222 8.89 -6.96 18.38
N GLY A 223 8.29 -6.66 19.53
CA GLY A 223 8.57 -7.36 20.79
C GLY A 223 10.01 -7.14 21.30
N VAL A 224 10.59 -5.97 21.04
CA VAL A 224 11.98 -5.62 21.41
C VAL A 224 12.02 -4.52 22.47
N ALA A 225 13.09 -4.48 23.26
CA ALA A 225 13.30 -3.43 24.27
C ALA A 225 13.79 -2.10 23.66
N SER A 226 14.51 -2.16 22.55
CA SER A 226 15.04 -1.00 21.84
C SER A 226 15.17 -1.26 20.33
N LEU A 227 15.39 -0.20 19.56
CA LEU A 227 15.54 -0.29 18.09
C LEU A 227 17.01 -0.39 17.65
N HIS A 228 17.93 -0.54 18.60
CA HIS A 228 19.36 -0.70 18.35
C HIS A 228 19.66 -1.86 17.38
N GLY A 229 18.98 -3.00 17.53
CA GLY A 229 19.14 -4.16 16.64
C GLY A 229 18.72 -3.91 15.18
N TYR A 230 17.94 -2.86 14.94
CA TYR A 230 17.52 -2.42 13.61
C TYR A 230 18.36 -1.25 13.08
N GLY A 231 19.32 -0.76 13.87
CA GLY A 231 20.13 0.41 13.53
C GLY A 231 19.39 1.75 13.63
N LEU A 232 18.27 1.80 14.37
CA LEU A 232 17.40 2.98 14.43
C LEU A 232 17.41 3.70 15.78
N GLU A 233 18.40 3.42 16.64
CA GLU A 233 18.46 4.02 17.97
C GLU A 233 18.54 5.54 17.91
N GLU A 234 19.39 6.07 17.03
CA GLU A 234 19.65 7.50 16.85
C GLU A 234 19.00 8.08 15.57
N ALA A 235 17.94 7.44 15.06
CA ALA A 235 17.30 7.80 13.79
C ALA A 235 15.82 8.22 13.98
N PRO A 236 15.52 9.32 14.69
CA PRO A 236 14.17 9.69 15.08
C PRO A 236 13.23 9.91 13.87
N LEU A 237 13.72 10.47 12.77
CA LEU A 237 12.92 10.75 11.58
C LEU A 237 12.49 9.45 10.86
N GLN A 238 13.42 8.49 10.76
CA GLN A 238 13.13 7.15 10.24
C GLN A 238 12.13 6.40 11.13
N VAL A 239 12.27 6.52 12.45
CA VAL A 239 11.36 5.94 13.44
C VAL A 239 9.94 6.52 13.31
N GLN A 240 9.81 7.83 13.13
CA GLN A 240 8.50 8.48 12.91
C GLN A 240 7.82 7.98 11.63
N ALA A 241 8.56 7.92 10.51
CA ALA A 241 8.01 7.42 9.24
C ALA A 241 7.57 5.95 9.37
N ALA A 242 8.40 5.11 10.00
CA ALA A 242 8.09 3.70 10.24
C ALA A 242 6.84 3.53 11.11
N ALA A 243 6.76 4.25 12.22
CA ALA A 243 5.60 4.18 13.11
C ALA A 243 4.32 4.62 12.41
N THR A 244 4.38 5.70 11.62
CA THR A 244 3.26 6.18 10.80
C THR A 244 2.77 5.09 9.83
N ALA A 245 3.68 4.47 9.07
CA ALA A 245 3.33 3.41 8.13
C ALA A 245 2.72 2.20 8.85
N LEU A 246 3.34 1.74 9.93
CA LEU A 246 2.90 0.56 10.67
C LEU A 246 1.55 0.79 11.37
N ARG A 247 1.33 1.96 11.96
CA ARG A 247 0.04 2.30 12.56
C ARG A 247 -1.05 2.32 11.50
N TYR A 248 -0.80 2.92 10.35
CA TYR A 248 -1.78 2.96 9.26
C TYR A 248 -2.15 1.55 8.79
N VAL A 249 -1.17 0.65 8.61
CA VAL A 249 -1.42 -0.76 8.31
C VAL A 249 -2.23 -1.42 9.44
N SER A 250 -1.91 -1.16 10.70
CA SER A 250 -2.62 -1.73 11.85
C SER A 250 -4.07 -1.27 11.95
N GLU A 251 -4.36 -0.01 11.60
CA GLU A 251 -5.71 0.57 11.62
C GLU A 251 -6.57 0.11 10.44
N THR A 252 -5.96 -0.17 9.28
CA THR A 252 -6.65 -0.57 8.06
C THR A 252 -6.81 -2.09 7.93
N GLN A 253 -5.78 -2.82 8.33
CA GLN A 253 -5.63 -4.27 8.18
C GLN A 253 -4.85 -4.85 9.38
N ALA A 254 -5.48 -4.89 10.56
CA ALA A 254 -4.83 -5.32 11.80
C ALA A 254 -4.14 -6.69 11.70
N ASP A 255 -4.78 -7.66 11.06
CA ASP A 255 -4.21 -9.01 10.87
C ASP A 255 -2.96 -8.96 9.99
N ALA A 256 -2.96 -8.11 8.96
CA ALA A 256 -1.82 -7.90 8.05
C ALA A 256 -0.66 -7.11 8.65
N ALA A 257 -0.83 -6.47 9.81
CA ALA A 257 0.32 -5.92 10.51
C ALA A 257 1.18 -7.04 11.15
N VAL A 258 0.57 -8.16 11.54
CA VAL A 258 1.19 -9.19 12.40
C VAL A 258 2.38 -9.88 11.71
N HIS A 259 2.35 -10.08 10.39
CA HIS A 259 3.45 -10.72 9.66
C HIS A 259 4.59 -9.77 9.27
N ILE A 260 4.48 -8.48 9.58
CA ILE A 260 5.58 -7.52 9.44
C ILE A 260 6.52 -7.71 10.62
N VAL A 261 7.45 -8.65 10.50
CA VAL A 261 8.32 -9.12 11.60
C VAL A 261 9.71 -8.49 11.63
N GLY A 262 10.06 -7.68 10.62
CA GLY A 262 11.37 -7.05 10.52
C GLY A 262 11.29 -5.64 9.95
N LEU A 263 12.34 -4.87 10.19
CA LEU A 263 12.51 -3.51 9.68
C LEU A 263 13.99 -3.34 9.33
N ALA A 264 14.31 -2.81 8.15
CA ALA A 264 15.70 -2.58 7.77
C ALA A 264 15.92 -1.15 7.29
N SER A 265 17.01 -0.54 7.71
CA SER A 265 17.47 0.72 7.11
C SER A 265 18.21 0.43 5.80
N TYR A 266 18.01 1.28 4.80
CA TYR A 266 18.79 1.25 3.55
C TYR A 266 19.31 2.64 3.21
N GLN A 267 20.37 2.67 2.40
CA GLN A 267 20.98 3.90 1.93
C GLN A 267 20.82 4.01 0.41
N THR A 268 20.25 5.11 -0.07
CA THR A 268 20.15 5.38 -1.51
C THR A 268 21.52 5.51 -2.17
N SER A 269 22.54 5.92 -1.42
CA SER A 269 23.94 5.97 -1.86
C SER A 269 24.60 4.61 -2.00
N ALA A 270 23.95 3.48 -1.69
CA ALA A 270 24.53 2.15 -1.91
C ALA A 270 24.43 1.69 -3.39
N PHE A 271 23.70 2.45 -4.21
CA PHE A 271 23.40 2.13 -5.59
C PHE A 271 23.91 3.23 -6.52
N MET A 272 23.99 2.93 -7.81
CA MET A 272 24.19 3.96 -8.83
C MET A 272 23.02 4.94 -8.79
N SER A 273 23.32 6.23 -8.63
CA SER A 273 22.29 7.27 -8.72
C SER A 273 21.81 7.36 -10.17
N LEU A 274 20.52 7.09 -10.36
CA LEU A 274 19.80 7.37 -11.58
C LEU A 274 18.71 8.36 -11.19
N ASP A 275 18.63 9.50 -11.88
CA ASP A 275 17.51 10.41 -11.67
C ASP A 275 16.23 9.86 -12.34
N ALA A 276 15.12 10.46 -11.94
CA ALA A 276 13.80 10.31 -12.53
C ALA A 276 13.81 10.27 -14.08
N ALA A 277 14.37 11.31 -14.69
CA ALA A 277 14.40 11.47 -16.13
C ALA A 277 15.17 10.34 -16.83
N THR A 278 16.29 9.91 -16.25
CA THR A 278 17.13 8.83 -16.76
C THR A 278 16.38 7.51 -16.73
N ARG A 279 15.71 7.18 -15.61
CA ARG A 279 14.91 5.94 -15.51
C ARG A 279 13.79 5.89 -16.56
N ARG A 280 13.09 7.00 -16.74
CA ARG A 280 12.02 7.14 -17.75
C ARG A 280 12.56 7.02 -19.17
N ASN A 281 13.64 7.74 -19.50
CA ASN A 281 14.22 7.75 -20.84
C ASN A 281 14.84 6.41 -21.24
N LEU A 282 15.31 5.63 -20.27
CA LEU A 282 15.81 4.27 -20.48
C LEU A 282 14.69 3.22 -20.55
N GLU A 283 13.43 3.62 -20.32
CA GLU A 283 12.26 2.73 -20.31
C GLU A 283 12.50 1.45 -19.46
N LEU A 284 13.12 1.60 -18.27
CA LEU A 284 13.56 0.45 -17.48
C LEU A 284 12.39 -0.46 -17.10
N THR A 285 11.30 0.12 -16.61
CA THR A 285 10.11 -0.60 -16.14
C THR A 285 8.80 -0.12 -16.75
N LEU A 286 8.78 1.09 -17.32
CA LEU A 286 7.62 1.72 -17.97
C LEU A 286 8.02 2.28 -19.33
N THR A 287 7.10 2.27 -20.28
CA THR A 287 7.29 2.91 -21.59
C THR A 287 7.08 4.44 -21.53
N LEU A 288 7.78 5.20 -22.37
CA LEU A 288 7.63 6.64 -22.50
C LEU A 288 6.29 7.06 -23.12
N ARG A 289 5.78 6.26 -24.07
CA ARG A 289 4.56 6.62 -24.83
C ARG A 289 3.30 6.48 -24.01
N GLU A 290 3.16 5.37 -23.29
CA GLU A 290 1.93 5.00 -22.61
C GLU A 290 2.07 5.08 -21.08
N GLY A 291 3.29 5.23 -20.56
CA GLY A 291 3.54 5.09 -19.12
C GLY A 291 3.21 3.69 -18.60
N SER A 292 3.09 2.71 -19.50
CA SER A 292 2.62 1.36 -19.20
C SER A 292 3.80 0.40 -18.99
N PRO A 293 3.68 -0.55 -18.05
CA PRO A 293 4.64 -1.65 -17.95
C PRO A 293 4.48 -2.61 -19.14
N GLY A 294 5.53 -3.40 -19.42
CA GLY A 294 5.47 -4.48 -20.39
C GLY A 294 6.24 -4.20 -21.69
N LYS A 295 5.68 -4.60 -22.83
CA LYS A 295 6.39 -4.64 -24.11
C LYS A 295 6.99 -3.28 -24.47
N GLY A 296 8.29 -3.27 -24.76
CA GLY A 296 9.06 -2.06 -25.04
C GLY A 296 9.97 -1.60 -23.89
N THR A 297 9.81 -2.18 -22.69
CA THR A 297 10.69 -1.90 -21.55
C THR A 297 11.87 -2.86 -21.45
N LEU A 298 12.95 -2.44 -20.79
CA LEU A 298 14.10 -3.31 -20.52
C LEU A 298 13.71 -4.49 -19.61
N LEU A 299 12.88 -4.25 -18.59
CA LEU A 299 12.37 -5.30 -17.71
C LEU A 299 11.65 -6.40 -18.52
N TRP A 300 10.74 -6.02 -19.42
CA TRP A 300 10.01 -7.00 -20.24
C TRP A 300 10.95 -7.84 -21.12
N LEU A 301 12.03 -7.25 -21.63
CA LEU A 301 13.01 -7.97 -22.43
C LEU A 301 13.82 -8.99 -21.61
N LEU A 302 14.09 -8.69 -20.33
CA LEU A 302 14.96 -9.49 -19.47
C LEU A 302 14.21 -10.50 -18.58
N ASP A 303 12.93 -10.28 -18.32
CA ASP A 303 12.15 -11.06 -17.37
C ASP A 303 11.75 -12.44 -17.93
N GLU A 304 12.67 -13.38 -17.76
CA GLU A 304 12.50 -14.82 -18.02
C GLU A 304 12.48 -15.62 -16.70
N THR A 305 12.03 -14.97 -15.62
CA THR A 305 12.01 -15.55 -14.28
C THR A 305 10.92 -16.62 -14.14
N CYS A 306 11.16 -17.63 -13.30
CA CYS A 306 10.25 -18.75 -13.12
C CYS A 306 9.20 -18.52 -12.03
N THR A 307 9.34 -17.47 -11.21
CA THR A 307 8.48 -17.20 -10.03
C THR A 307 8.14 -15.71 -9.92
N PRO A 308 6.97 -15.35 -9.35
CA PRO A 308 6.60 -13.95 -9.12
C PRO A 308 7.58 -13.18 -8.22
N MET A 309 8.06 -13.81 -7.15
CA MET A 309 9.08 -13.21 -6.27
C MET A 309 10.42 -12.97 -7.00
N GLY A 310 10.80 -13.85 -7.92
CA GLY A 310 11.94 -13.65 -8.80
C GLY A 310 11.78 -12.47 -9.74
N ALA A 311 10.59 -12.31 -10.33
CA ALA A 311 10.26 -11.17 -11.19
C ALA A 311 10.35 -9.84 -10.42
N ARG A 312 9.79 -9.79 -9.20
CA ARG A 312 9.91 -8.62 -8.30
C ARG A 312 11.36 -8.31 -7.96
N LEU A 313 12.17 -9.33 -7.64
CA LEU A 313 13.59 -9.17 -7.35
C LEU A 313 14.36 -8.61 -8.57
N LEU A 314 14.12 -9.15 -9.77
CA LEU A 314 14.73 -8.67 -11.01
C LEU A 314 14.37 -7.21 -11.29
N ARG A 315 13.08 -6.87 -11.23
CA ARG A 315 12.59 -5.47 -11.34
C ARG A 315 13.33 -4.57 -10.35
N SER A 316 13.45 -5.03 -9.10
CA SER A 316 14.12 -4.29 -8.04
C SER A 316 15.61 -4.04 -8.29
N TRP A 317 16.32 -5.04 -8.83
CA TRP A 317 17.74 -4.90 -9.19
C TRP A 317 17.94 -3.97 -10.38
N LEU A 318 17.03 -3.99 -11.35
CA LEU A 318 17.13 -3.16 -12.55
C LEU A 318 17.08 -1.66 -12.22
N VAL A 319 16.27 -1.29 -11.23
CA VAL A 319 16.11 0.12 -10.80
C VAL A 319 17.05 0.51 -9.65
N ARG A 320 17.87 -0.43 -9.16
CA ARG A 320 18.90 -0.21 -8.11
C ARG A 320 20.22 -0.87 -8.51
N PRO A 321 20.93 -0.36 -9.54
CA PRO A 321 22.19 -0.94 -9.95
C PRO A 321 23.21 -0.84 -8.83
N LEU A 322 23.91 -1.93 -8.54
CA LEU A 322 25.04 -1.92 -7.62
C LEU A 322 26.18 -1.12 -8.26
N HIS A 323 26.94 -0.37 -7.44
CA HIS A 323 28.17 0.28 -7.89
C HIS A 323 29.43 -0.28 -7.22
N GLN A 324 29.26 -1.14 -6.20
CA GLN A 324 30.37 -1.78 -5.49
C GLN A 324 30.78 -3.06 -6.23
N PRO A 325 32.08 -3.27 -6.54
CA PRO A 325 32.53 -4.41 -7.33
C PRO A 325 32.18 -5.77 -6.73
N GLU A 326 32.42 -5.98 -5.43
CA GLU A 326 32.29 -7.30 -4.79
C GLU A 326 30.86 -7.89 -4.89
N PRO A 327 29.77 -7.16 -4.58
CA PRO A 327 28.41 -7.67 -4.81
C PRO A 327 28.08 -7.94 -6.28
N ILE A 328 28.70 -7.21 -7.22
CA ILE A 328 28.52 -7.42 -8.66
C ILE A 328 29.21 -8.72 -9.07
N GLU A 329 30.46 -8.92 -8.65
CA GLU A 329 31.26 -10.12 -8.92
C GLU A 329 30.56 -11.38 -8.36
N THR A 330 30.03 -11.31 -7.14
CA THR A 330 29.25 -12.40 -6.54
C THR A 330 28.05 -12.81 -7.41
N ARG A 331 27.32 -11.84 -7.96
CA ARG A 331 26.20 -12.13 -8.88
C ARG A 331 26.70 -12.72 -10.20
N LEU A 332 27.80 -12.21 -10.75
CA LEU A 332 28.38 -12.70 -12.00
C LEU A 332 28.90 -14.13 -11.86
N GLU A 333 29.48 -14.49 -10.73
CA GLU A 333 29.90 -15.87 -10.43
C GLU A 333 28.72 -16.83 -10.43
N ALA A 334 27.62 -16.47 -9.77
CA ALA A 334 26.39 -17.27 -9.76
C ALA A 334 25.81 -17.44 -11.18
N VAL A 335 25.79 -16.37 -11.98
CA VAL A 335 25.38 -16.43 -13.39
C VAL A 335 26.32 -17.33 -14.20
N ALA A 336 27.63 -17.21 -14.00
CA ALA A 336 28.62 -18.02 -14.71
C ALA A 336 28.50 -19.51 -14.38
N ALA A 337 28.20 -19.88 -13.13
CA ALA A 337 27.94 -21.25 -12.73
C ALA A 337 26.74 -21.84 -13.50
N CYS A 338 25.60 -21.14 -13.51
CA CYS A 338 24.40 -21.55 -14.24
C CYS A 338 24.54 -21.48 -15.78
N HIS A 339 25.44 -20.64 -16.29
CA HIS A 339 25.69 -20.56 -17.73
C HIS A 339 26.52 -21.74 -18.23
N ARG A 340 27.55 -22.14 -17.47
CA ARG A 340 28.46 -23.24 -17.81
C ARG A 340 27.81 -24.62 -17.67
N ASP A 341 26.91 -24.79 -16.72
CA ASP A 341 26.20 -26.05 -16.48
C ASP A 341 24.73 -25.95 -16.89
N ILE A 342 24.44 -26.44 -18.09
CA ILE A 342 23.09 -26.40 -18.69
C ILE A 342 22.13 -27.30 -17.92
N LEU A 343 22.57 -28.48 -17.47
CA LEU A 343 21.72 -29.43 -16.75
C LEU A 343 21.31 -28.86 -15.39
N LEU A 344 22.26 -28.30 -14.65
CA LEU A 344 21.98 -27.59 -13.40
C LEU A 344 20.96 -26.47 -13.62
N ARG A 345 21.14 -25.65 -14.65
CA ARG A 345 20.22 -24.55 -14.96
C ARG A 345 18.81 -25.06 -15.26
N ASP A 346 18.68 -26.10 -16.07
CA ASP A 346 17.38 -26.65 -16.46
C ASP A 346 16.68 -27.30 -15.26
N ASP A 347 17.41 -28.03 -14.42
CA ASP A 347 16.90 -28.60 -13.17
C ASP A 347 16.43 -27.51 -12.19
N LEU A 348 17.22 -26.45 -12.01
CA LEU A 348 16.86 -25.30 -11.18
C LEU A 348 15.59 -24.62 -11.70
N ARG A 349 15.49 -24.36 -13.01
CA ARG A 349 14.29 -23.75 -13.61
C ARG A 349 13.07 -24.65 -13.45
N ALA A 350 13.21 -25.95 -13.69
CA ALA A 350 12.12 -26.91 -13.52
C ALA A 350 11.64 -27.03 -12.07
N GLY A 351 12.55 -26.92 -11.10
CA GLY A 351 12.22 -26.82 -9.68
C GLY A 351 11.48 -25.53 -9.35
N LEU A 352 12.03 -24.38 -9.76
CA LEU A 352 11.47 -23.06 -9.48
C LEU A 352 10.10 -22.84 -10.13
N HIS A 353 9.84 -23.38 -11.32
CA HIS A 353 8.51 -23.29 -11.95
C HIS A 353 7.38 -23.93 -11.13
N LYS A 354 7.71 -24.83 -10.20
CA LYS A 354 6.73 -25.46 -9.30
C LYS A 354 6.49 -24.65 -8.03
N VAL A 355 7.30 -23.62 -7.80
CA VAL A 355 7.23 -22.78 -6.60
C VAL A 355 6.23 -21.66 -6.87
N ALA A 356 5.15 -21.65 -6.09
CA ALA A 356 4.18 -20.55 -6.10
C ALA A 356 4.79 -19.26 -5.49
N ASP A 357 3.99 -18.20 -5.37
CA ASP A 357 4.43 -16.96 -4.74
C ASP A 357 4.56 -17.12 -3.21
N LEU A 358 5.66 -17.74 -2.76
CA LEU A 358 5.86 -18.09 -1.35
C LEU A 358 5.83 -16.87 -0.44
N GLU A 359 6.38 -15.72 -0.87
CA GLU A 359 6.36 -14.50 -0.07
C GLU A 359 4.92 -14.07 0.25
N ARG A 360 4.03 -14.05 -0.75
CA ARG A 360 2.63 -13.67 -0.55
C ARG A 360 1.81 -14.76 0.15
N LEU A 361 2.07 -16.02 -0.15
CA LEU A 361 1.39 -17.14 0.50
C LEU A 361 1.71 -17.22 2.00
N LEU A 362 2.95 -16.93 2.40
CA LEU A 362 3.34 -16.89 3.80
C LEU A 362 2.68 -15.72 4.53
N SER A 363 2.64 -14.53 3.92
CA SER A 363 1.87 -13.39 4.46
C SER A 363 0.42 -13.77 4.66
N LYS A 364 -0.23 -14.33 3.62
CA LYS A 364 -1.63 -14.77 3.70
C LYS A 364 -1.83 -15.78 4.84
N ALA A 365 -1.00 -16.81 4.92
CA ALA A 365 -1.09 -17.81 5.99
C ALA A 365 -0.96 -17.20 7.40
N ALA A 366 -0.22 -16.11 7.55
CA ALA A 366 -0.08 -15.40 8.82
C ALA A 366 -1.27 -14.47 9.14
N THR A 367 -2.02 -14.03 8.13
CA THR A 367 -3.16 -13.09 8.27
C THR A 367 -4.54 -13.76 8.31
N GLY A 368 -4.61 -15.07 8.08
CA GLY A 368 -5.87 -15.85 7.98
C GLY A 368 -6.38 -16.02 6.56
#